data_AF-A0A060BTG0-F1
#
_entry.id   AF-A0A060BTG0-F1
#
_cell.length_a   1.000
_cell.length_b   1.000
_cell.length_c   1.000
_cell.angle_alpha   90.00
_cell.angle_beta   90.00
_cell.angle_gamma   90.00
#
_symmetry.space_group_name_H-M   'P 1'
#
loop_
_entity.id
_entity.type
_entity.pdbx_description
1 polymer ?
#
loop_
_entity_poly.entity_id
_entity_poly.type
_entity_poly.pdbx_seq_one_letter_code
_entity_poly.pdbx_strand_id
1 'polypeptide(L)'
;MNRPLLTVRFSSPEPDVLRVEAVHFAGSAKKEPRFPLRDGRCELRTEQSGEEIRITSGKMTAVIARSRFCVRYFYEGRLLTATADRPLAYVTAPWGQFMLEQFG
;
A
#
# COMPACT_ATOMS: atom_id res chain seq x y z
N MET A 1 24.92 2.38 6.22
CA MET A 1 23.55 2.43 6.75
C MET A 1 22.97 3.83 6.46
N ASN A 2 22.52 4.10 5.23
CA ASN A 2 21.94 5.41 4.85
C ASN A 2 21.14 5.28 3.53
N ARG A 3 20.16 4.37 3.50
CA ARG A 3 19.26 4.22 2.35
C ARG A 3 17.85 4.67 2.77
N PRO A 4 17.16 5.47 1.93
CA PRO A 4 15.79 5.88 2.22
C PRO A 4 14.88 4.66 2.36
N LEU A 5 13.96 4.71 3.34
CA LEU A 5 13.02 3.64 3.65
C LEU A 5 11.60 4.14 3.36
N LEU A 6 10.83 3.35 2.61
CA LEU A 6 9.39 3.56 2.47
C LEU A 6 8.66 2.58 3.38
N THR A 7 7.77 3.10 4.23
CA THR A 7 6.83 2.30 5.01
C THR A 7 5.53 2.21 4.25
N VAL A 8 5.10 0.99 3.90
CA VAL A 8 3.79 0.73 3.30
C VAL A 8 2.89 0.06 4.33
N ARG A 9 1.74 0.68 4.62
CA ARG A 9 0.75 0.20 5.57
C ARG A 9 -0.51 -0.24 4.83
N PHE A 10 -0.95 -1.46 5.11
CA PHE A 10 -2.22 -1.99 4.66
C PHE A 10 -3.22 -2.02 5.82
N SER A 11 -4.46 -1.61 5.57
CA SER A 11 -5.58 -1.68 6.51
C SER A 11 -6.90 -1.84 5.75
N SER A 12 -7.99 -2.15 6.46
CA SER A 12 -9.31 -2.33 5.85
C SER A 12 -10.35 -1.45 6.56
N PRO A 13 -10.81 -0.35 5.96
CA PRO A 13 -11.86 0.46 6.56
C PRO A 13 -13.25 -0.20 6.46
N GLU A 14 -13.48 -1.03 5.44
CA GLU A 14 -14.72 -1.78 5.19
C GLU A 14 -14.38 -3.16 4.58
N PRO A 15 -15.29 -4.14 4.57
CA PRO A 15 -15.08 -5.40 3.86
C PRO A 15 -14.81 -5.16 2.37
N ASP A 16 -13.94 -5.98 1.77
CA ASP A 16 -13.54 -5.88 0.36
C ASP A 16 -12.75 -4.60 -0.01
N VAL A 17 -12.36 -3.78 0.98
CA VAL A 17 -11.58 -2.54 0.76
C VAL A 17 -10.19 -2.65 1.38
N LEU A 18 -9.15 -2.50 0.56
CA LEU A 18 -7.77 -2.33 1.05
C LEU A 18 -7.36 -0.86 0.98
N ARG A 19 -7.11 -0.25 2.14
CA ARG A 19 -6.43 1.05 2.25
C ARG A 19 -4.93 0.82 2.29
N VAL A 20 -4.22 1.44 1.34
CA VAL A 20 -2.77 1.39 1.21
C VAL A 20 -2.20 2.78 1.45
N GLU A 21 -1.27 2.90 2.40
CA GLU A 21 -0.60 4.16 2.72
C GLU A 21 0.91 3.98 2.59
N ALA A 22 1.56 4.84 1.82
CA ALA A 22 3.01 4.84 1.66
C ALA A 22 3.62 6.11 2.25
N VAL A 23 4.64 5.94 3.10
CA VAL A 23 5.26 7.01 3.87
C VAL A 23 6.78 6.92 3.80
N HIS A 24 7.45 7.99 3.36
CA HIS A 24 8.91 8.11 3.37
C HIS A 24 9.43 8.63 4.72
N PHE A 25 8.94 9.79 5.15
CA PHE A 25 9.18 10.34 6.50
C PHE A 25 7.83 10.64 7.15
N ALA A 26 7.53 9.99 8.26
CA ALA A 26 6.26 10.19 8.96
C ALA A 26 6.15 11.61 9.54
N GLY A 27 7.27 12.26 9.84
CA GLY A 27 7.29 13.56 10.53
C GLY A 27 6.51 13.52 11.85
N SER A 28 6.35 14.67 12.51
CA SER A 28 5.45 14.83 13.66
C SER A 28 4.16 15.58 13.31
N ALA A 29 4.12 16.27 12.16
CA ALA A 29 2.98 17.03 11.71
C ALA A 29 1.93 16.12 11.06
N LYS A 30 0.78 15.95 11.72
CA LYS A 30 -0.40 15.35 11.08
C LYS A 30 -0.91 16.31 10.02
N LYS A 31 -1.00 15.84 8.77
CA LYS A 31 -1.69 16.57 7.70
C LYS A 31 -3.18 16.62 8.03
N GLU A 32 -3.70 17.82 8.21
CA GLU A 32 -5.11 18.15 8.47
C GLU A 32 -5.51 19.32 7.56
N PRO A 33 -6.79 19.45 7.18
CA PRO A 33 -7.91 18.56 7.50
C PRO A 33 -7.93 17.28 6.64
N ARG A 34 -8.54 16.23 7.16
CA ARG A 34 -8.74 14.94 6.45
C ARG A 34 -10.18 14.81 5.96
N PHE A 35 -10.36 14.09 4.86
CA PHE A 35 -11.69 13.66 4.45
C PHE A 35 -12.32 12.80 5.55
N PRO A 36 -13.60 13.00 5.89
CA PRO A 36 -14.32 12.09 6.79
C PRO A 36 -14.45 10.73 6.10
N LEU A 37 -13.83 9.71 6.67
CA LEU A 37 -13.91 8.33 6.19
C LEU A 37 -14.69 7.49 7.19
N ARG A 38 -15.53 6.58 6.70
CA ARG A 38 -16.02 5.46 7.51
C ARG A 38 -14.86 4.49 7.69
N ASP A 39 -14.46 4.26 8.93
CA ASP A 39 -13.35 3.38 9.28
C ASP A 39 -13.84 2.34 10.28
N GLY A 40 -14.47 1.29 9.75
CA GLY A 40 -14.96 0.13 10.49
C GLY A 40 -13.87 -0.79 11.00
N ARG A 41 -12.60 -0.56 10.62
CA ARG A 41 -11.41 -1.31 11.06
C ARG A 41 -11.58 -2.83 10.94
N CYS A 42 -11.90 -3.30 9.73
CA CYS A 42 -12.05 -4.72 9.46
C CYS A 42 -10.71 -5.47 9.65
N GLU A 43 -10.80 -6.71 10.13
CA GLU A 43 -9.65 -7.58 10.26
C GLU A 43 -9.09 -7.98 8.90
N LEU A 44 -7.77 -8.12 8.85
CA LEU A 44 -7.05 -8.59 7.67
C LEU A 44 -6.55 -10.01 7.92
N ARG A 45 -6.85 -10.93 7.00
CA ARG A 45 -6.16 -12.22 6.96
C ARG A 45 -4.81 -12.02 6.29
N THR A 46 -3.74 -12.53 6.91
CA THR A 46 -2.40 -12.45 6.36
C THR A 46 -1.76 -13.82 6.26
N GLU A 47 -1.09 -14.08 5.12
CA GLU A 47 -0.34 -15.30 4.87
C GLU A 47 1.05 -14.93 4.37
N GLN A 48 2.09 -15.58 4.88
CA GLN A 48 3.46 -15.29 4.52
C GLN A 48 4.17 -16.56 4.07
N SER A 49 4.87 -16.49 2.94
CA SER A 49 5.78 -17.52 2.47
C SER A 49 7.19 -16.95 2.31
N GLY A 50 8.14 -17.77 1.85
CA GLY A 50 9.48 -17.30 1.50
C GLY A 50 9.49 -16.25 0.39
N GLU A 51 8.49 -16.26 -0.49
CA GLU A 51 8.47 -15.44 -1.71
C GLU A 51 7.45 -14.30 -1.66
N GLU A 52 6.33 -14.50 -0.96
CA GLU A 52 5.19 -13.58 -1.01
C GLU A 52 4.56 -13.33 0.36
N ILE A 53 3.88 -12.19 0.50
CA ILE A 53 2.96 -11.87 1.59
C ILE A 53 1.60 -11.60 0.96
N ARG A 54 0.56 -12.28 1.45
CA ARG A 54 -0.84 -12.07 1.02
C ARG A 54 -1.60 -11.40 2.13
N ILE A 55 -2.34 -10.34 1.80
CA ILE A 55 -3.16 -9.56 2.72
C ILE A 55 -4.57 -9.52 2.15
N THR A 56 -5.54 -10.05 2.89
CA THR A 56 -6.91 -10.23 2.40
C THR A 56 -7.91 -9.52 3.30
N SER A 57 -8.81 -8.75 2.68
CA SER A 57 -10.05 -8.22 3.27
C SER A 57 -11.22 -8.76 2.48
N GLY A 58 -12.04 -9.63 3.08
CA GLY A 58 -13.13 -10.31 2.38
C GLY A 58 -12.63 -11.02 1.10
N LYS A 59 -13.07 -10.53 -0.05
CA LYS A 59 -12.74 -11.02 -1.40
C LYS A 59 -11.57 -10.27 -2.06
N MET A 60 -11.14 -9.15 -1.47
CA MET A 60 -10.02 -8.34 -1.96
C MET A 60 -8.70 -8.85 -1.38
N THR A 61 -7.70 -9.10 -2.23
CA THR A 61 -6.38 -9.59 -1.81
C THR A 61 -5.27 -8.77 -2.46
N ALA A 62 -4.34 -8.27 -1.65
CA ALA A 62 -3.05 -7.76 -2.11
C ALA A 62 -1.98 -8.86 -1.94
N VAL A 63 -1.22 -9.13 -3.00
CA VAL A 63 -0.10 -10.07 -3.00
C VAL A 63 1.20 -9.30 -3.23
N ILE A 64 2.08 -9.30 -2.23
CA ILE A 64 3.34 -8.56 -2.19
C ILE A 64 4.49 -9.53 -2.44
N ALA A 65 5.32 -9.26 -3.45
CA ALA A 65 6.54 -10.03 -3.68
C ALA A 65 7.69 -9.54 -2.78
N ARG A 66 8.45 -10.48 -2.20
CA ARG A 66 9.52 -10.19 -1.22
C ARG A 66 10.89 -9.90 -1.84
N SER A 67 11.18 -10.45 -3.02
CA SER A 67 12.48 -10.29 -3.70
C SER A 67 12.61 -8.95 -4.44
N ARG A 68 11.53 -8.51 -5.09
CA ARG A 68 11.36 -7.19 -5.68
C ARG A 68 9.99 -6.68 -5.29
N PHE A 69 9.94 -5.49 -4.70
CA PHE A 69 8.68 -4.91 -4.27
C PHE A 69 7.75 -4.71 -5.47
N CYS A 70 6.66 -5.45 -5.47
CA CYS A 70 5.56 -5.42 -6.42
C CYS A 70 4.32 -5.84 -5.65
N VAL A 71 3.18 -5.22 -5.95
CA VAL A 71 1.90 -5.53 -5.31
C VAL A 71 0.87 -5.83 -6.37
N ARG A 72 0.25 -7.00 -6.31
CA ARG A 72 -0.84 -7.40 -7.21
C ARG A 72 -2.15 -7.41 -6.44
N TYR A 73 -3.18 -6.78 -6.98
CA TYR A 73 -4.49 -6.66 -6.36
C TYR A 73 -5.50 -7.54 -7.07
N PHE A 74 -6.18 -8.39 -6.30
CA PHE A 74 -7.15 -9.35 -6.79
C PHE A 74 -8.51 -9.13 -6.12
N TYR A 75 -9.59 -9.32 -6.88
CA TYR A 75 -10.93 -9.45 -6.34
C TYR A 75 -11.51 -10.79 -6.78
N GLU A 76 -11.91 -11.63 -5.83
CA GLU A 76 -12.39 -13.00 -6.10
C GLU A 76 -11.41 -13.81 -6.98
N GLY A 77 -10.11 -13.63 -6.75
CA GLY A 77 -9.04 -14.31 -7.49
C GLY A 77 -8.76 -13.76 -8.89
N ARG A 78 -9.54 -12.78 -9.38
CA ARG A 78 -9.27 -12.08 -10.64
C ARG A 78 -8.32 -10.89 -10.40
N LEU A 79 -7.25 -10.81 -11.17
CA LEU A 79 -6.34 -9.65 -11.15
C LEU A 79 -7.11 -8.40 -11.58
N LEU A 80 -7.11 -7.37 -10.72
CA LEU A 80 -7.68 -6.06 -11.03
C LEU A 80 -6.62 -5.12 -11.57
N THR A 81 -5.51 -5.00 -10.86
CA THR A 81 -4.39 -4.10 -11.17
C THR A 81 -3.15 -4.50 -10.39
N ALA A 82 -2.00 -3.88 -10.71
CA ALA A 82 -0.78 -4.08 -9.96
C ALA A 82 0.06 -2.80 -9.84
N THR A 83 0.73 -2.65 -8.71
CA THR A 83 1.96 -1.86 -8.56
C THR A 83 3.08 -2.67 -9.21
N ALA A 84 3.48 -2.30 -10.44
CA ALA A 84 4.55 -2.93 -11.23
C ALA A 84 5.96 -2.70 -10.61
N ASP A 85 7.04 -2.83 -11.40
CA ASP A 85 8.41 -2.58 -10.92
C ASP A 85 8.70 -1.06 -10.79
N ARG A 86 8.87 -0.57 -9.56
CA ARG A 86 9.14 0.84 -9.16
C ARG A 86 8.07 1.94 -9.38
N PRO A 87 6.75 1.67 -9.41
CA PRO A 87 5.78 2.75 -9.52
C PRO A 87 5.45 3.44 -8.19
N LEU A 88 5.74 2.81 -7.04
CA LEU A 88 5.65 3.46 -5.74
C LEU A 88 6.96 4.19 -5.43
N ALA A 89 6.93 5.52 -5.44
CA ALA A 89 8.14 6.32 -5.31
C ALA A 89 7.94 7.58 -4.47
N TYR A 90 9.04 7.98 -3.82
CA TYR A 90 9.21 9.34 -3.35
C TYR A 90 9.98 10.12 -4.42
N VAL A 91 9.41 11.24 -4.87
CA VAL A 91 9.93 12.05 -5.97
C VAL A 91 10.33 13.42 -5.45
N THR A 92 11.59 13.79 -5.67
CA THR A 92 12.09 15.15 -5.42
C THR A 92 12.15 15.90 -6.75
N ALA A 93 11.47 17.04 -6.82
CA ALA A 93 11.49 17.95 -7.96
C ALA A 93 11.92 19.36 -7.49
N PRO A 94 12.37 20.25 -8.40
CA PRO A 94 12.77 21.62 -8.05
C PRO A 94 11.68 22.42 -7.29
N TRP A 95 10.41 22.06 -7.48
CA TRP A 95 9.25 22.74 -6.88
C TRP A 95 8.63 21.98 -5.69
N GLY A 96 9.17 20.84 -5.28
CA GLY A 96 8.63 20.13 -4.12
C GLY A 96 8.94 18.64 -4.05
N GLN A 97 8.34 18.02 -3.03
CA GLN A 97 8.51 16.61 -2.71
C GLN A 97 7.15 15.91 -2.79
N PHE A 98 7.10 14.77 -3.46
CA PHE A 98 5.86 14.09 -3.80
C PHE A 98 5.95 12.60 -3.51
N MET A 99 4.80 11.98 -3.19
CA MET A 99 4.63 10.54 -3.27
C MET A 99 3.90 10.23 -4.58
N LEU A 100 4.38 9.24 -5.31
CA LEU A 100 3.80 8.77 -6.57
C LEU A 100 3.46 7.29 -6.43
N GLU A 101 2.30 6.90 -6.94
CA GLU A 101 1.91 5.51 -7.19
C GLU A 101 1.40 5.43 -8.63
N GLN A 102 1.71 4.33 -9.32
CA GLN A 102 1.19 4.05 -10.66
C GLN A 102 0.75 2.60 -10.76
N PHE A 103 -0.52 2.45 -11.13
CA PHE A 103 -1.16 1.16 -11.34
C PHE A 103 -1.11 0.78 -12.82
N GLY A 104 -0.80 -0.51 -13.07
CA GLY A 104 -0.83 -1.14 -14.39
C GLY A 104 -2.05 -2.02 -14.61
#